data_AF-A0A661QDI4-F1
#
_entry.id   AF-A0A661QDI4-F1
#
_cell.length_a   1.000
_cell.length_b   1.000
_cell.length_c   1.000
_cell.angle_alpha   90.00
_cell.angle_beta   90.00
_cell.angle_gamma   90.00
#
_symmetry.space_group_name_H-M   'P 1'
#
loop_
_entity.id
_entity.type
_entity.pdbx_description
1 polymer ?
#
loop_
_entity_poly.entity_id
_entity_poly.type
_entity_poly.pdbx_seq_one_letter_code
_entity_poly.pdbx_strand_id
1 'polypeptide(L)'
;MIKIKDGNYYLIGPEGSLRIQKDDEITKKIGMIYEGECEGHRRIEVAKRFGYTRQRYYQILKQFLKGGAEALKSYKRGPKTNYRRTEEVVRQVIRYRFLDPNMSTEVISQKLTQCGHPIGIR
;
A
#
# COMPACT_ATOMS: atom_id res chain seq x y z
N MET A 1 -14.33 16.30 -16.70
CA MET A 1 -15.33 15.32 -16.18
C MET A 1 -15.37 15.27 -14.66
N ILE A 2 -14.25 15.36 -13.94
CA ILE A 2 -14.26 15.47 -12.46
C ILE A 2 -13.88 16.89 -12.03
N LYS A 3 -14.58 17.44 -11.03
CA LYS A 3 -14.14 18.64 -10.32
C LYS A 3 -14.01 18.37 -8.84
N ILE A 4 -13.00 18.99 -8.24
CA ILE A 4 -12.77 18.98 -6.80
C ILE A 4 -13.33 20.30 -6.25
N LYS A 5 -14.33 20.21 -5.38
CA LYS A 5 -14.93 21.39 -4.70
C LYS A 5 -15.01 21.10 -3.20
N ASP A 6 -14.41 21.96 -2.38
CA ASP A 6 -14.39 21.87 -0.92
C ASP A 6 -13.93 20.49 -0.38
N GLY A 7 -12.91 19.91 -1.02
CA GLY A 7 -12.38 18.58 -0.67
C GLY A 7 -13.29 17.40 -1.03
N ASN A 8 -14.39 17.64 -1.75
CA ASN A 8 -15.27 16.60 -2.30
C ASN A 8 -15.07 16.50 -3.82
N TYR A 9 -15.21 15.29 -4.35
CA TYR A 9 -15.08 15.01 -5.78
C TYR A 9 -16.47 14.91 -6.41
N TYR A 10 -16.64 15.51 -7.57
CA TYR A 10 -17.90 15.49 -8.33
C TYR A 10 -17.63 15.07 -9.77
N LEU A 11 -18.43 14.14 -10.30
CA LEU A 11 -18.55 13.90 -11.74
C LEU A 11 -19.55 14.91 -12.29
N ILE A 12 -19.14 15.74 -13.25
CA ILE A 12 -19.99 16.78 -13.82
C ILE A 12 -20.17 16.49 -15.31
N GLY A 13 -21.43 16.46 -15.72
CA GLY A 13 -21.86 16.37 -17.10
C GLY A 13 -22.74 17.57 -17.49
N PRO A 14 -23.21 17.62 -18.73
CA PRO A 14 -24.03 18.73 -19.24
C PRO A 14 -25.37 18.87 -18.48
N GLU A 15 -25.94 17.76 -18.00
CA GLU A 15 -27.25 17.75 -17.34
C GLU A 15 -27.18 17.77 -15.80
N GLY A 16 -25.99 17.78 -15.20
CA GLY A 16 -25.88 17.83 -13.76
C GLY A 16 -24.55 17.35 -13.18
N SER A 17 -24.56 17.12 -11.87
CA SER A 17 -23.39 16.71 -11.10
C SER A 17 -23.71 15.56 -10.14
N LEU A 18 -22.86 14.54 -10.14
CA LEU A 18 -22.90 13.42 -9.21
C LEU A 18 -21.77 13.54 -8.20
N ARG A 19 -22.10 13.50 -6.90
CA ARG A 19 -21.12 13.53 -5.82
C ARG A 19 -20.48 12.15 -5.64
N ILE A 20 -19.15 12.09 -5.65
CA ILE A 20 -18.38 10.89 -5.34
C ILE A 20 -18.19 10.80 -3.82
N GLN A 21 -18.40 9.62 -3.25
CA GLN A 21 -18.16 9.38 -1.83
C GLN A 21 -16.67 9.55 -1.50
N LYS A 22 -16.37 9.99 -0.27
CA LYS A 22 -14.98 10.22 0.14
C LYS A 22 -14.15 8.93 0.16
N ASP A 23 -14.77 7.80 0.42
CA ASP A 23 -14.08 6.50 0.52
C ASP A 23 -14.05 5.72 -0.80
N ASP A 24 -14.70 6.24 -1.84
CA ASP A 24 -14.67 5.64 -3.17
C ASP A 24 -13.34 5.97 -3.87
N GLU A 25 -12.33 5.15 -3.58
CA GLU A 25 -11.00 5.24 -4.16
C GLU A 25 -10.99 4.89 -5.66
N ILE A 26 -11.84 3.97 -6.10
CA ILE A 26 -11.84 3.47 -7.47
C ILE A 26 -12.26 4.59 -8.42
N THR A 27 -13.39 5.24 -8.14
CA THR A 27 -13.91 6.32 -8.99
C THR A 27 -12.93 7.49 -9.06
N LYS A 28 -12.26 7.84 -7.95
CA LYS A 28 -11.22 8.87 -7.93
C LYS A 28 -10.02 8.53 -8.81
N LYS A 29 -9.54 7.28 -8.76
CA LYS A 29 -8.41 6.81 -9.58
C LYS A 29 -8.76 6.79 -11.07
N ILE A 30 -9.97 6.36 -11.43
CA ILE A 30 -10.46 6.40 -12.81
C ILE A 30 -10.50 7.84 -13.30
N GLY A 31 -11.04 8.73 -12.48
CA GLY A 31 -11.04 10.17 -12.72
C GLY A 31 -9.67 10.76 -13.03
N MET A 32 -8.69 10.42 -12.18
CA MET A 32 -7.31 10.84 -12.36
C MET A 32 -6.72 10.33 -13.69
N ILE A 33 -6.94 9.07 -14.04
CA ILE A 33 -6.48 8.51 -15.32
C ILE A 33 -7.17 9.21 -16.50
N TYR A 34 -8.48 9.42 -16.42
CA TYR A 34 -9.25 10.09 -17.45
C TYR A 34 -8.73 11.52 -17.70
N GLU A 35 -8.52 12.32 -16.66
CA GLU A 35 -7.97 13.67 -16.82
C GLU A 35 -6.56 13.66 -17.45
N GLY A 36 -5.73 12.66 -17.10
CA GLY A 36 -4.36 12.57 -17.59
C GLY A 36 -4.17 11.94 -18.97
N GLU A 37 -5.08 11.07 -19.42
CA GLU A 37 -5.01 10.41 -20.74
C GLU A 37 -5.96 11.02 -21.77
N CYS A 38 -7.11 11.57 -21.35
CA CYS A 38 -8.18 12.02 -22.25
C CYS A 38 -8.33 13.55 -22.31
N GLU A 39 -8.02 14.29 -21.25
CA GLU A 39 -8.17 15.76 -21.22
C GLU A 39 -6.87 16.53 -21.52
N GLY A 40 -5.80 15.84 -21.92
CA GLY A 40 -4.55 16.46 -22.39
C GLY A 40 -3.71 17.13 -21.27
N HIS A 41 -4.08 16.96 -20.01
CA HIS A 41 -3.34 17.49 -18.88
C HIS A 41 -2.04 16.71 -18.65
N ARG A 42 -1.00 17.39 -18.13
CA ARG A 42 0.24 16.72 -17.76
C ARG A 42 -0.02 15.74 -16.62
N ARG A 43 0.28 14.46 -16.85
CA ARG A 43 0.14 13.35 -15.88
C ARG A 43 0.69 13.67 -14.47
N ILE A 44 1.78 14.44 -14.39
CA ILE A 44 2.40 14.88 -13.12
C ILE A 44 1.48 15.83 -12.33
N GLU A 45 0.90 16.81 -13.01
CA GLU A 45 0.03 17.82 -12.42
C GLU A 45 -1.28 17.19 -11.96
N VAL A 46 -1.84 16.31 -12.79
CA VAL A 46 -3.05 15.54 -12.46
C VAL A 46 -2.78 14.63 -11.26
N ALA A 47 -1.70 13.83 -11.28
CA ALA A 47 -1.35 12.97 -10.14
C ALA A 47 -1.26 13.78 -8.83
N LYS A 48 -0.59 14.95 -8.87
CA LYS A 48 -0.46 15.83 -7.71
C LYS A 48 -1.81 16.36 -7.21
N ARG A 49 -2.73 16.76 -8.11
CA ARG A 49 -4.10 17.18 -7.76
C ARG A 49 -4.90 16.09 -7.05
N PHE A 50 -4.66 14.83 -7.40
CA PHE A 50 -5.29 13.67 -6.76
C PHE A 50 -4.49 13.10 -5.57
N GLY A 51 -3.40 13.75 -5.15
CA GLY A 51 -2.60 13.34 -3.99
C GLY A 51 -1.65 12.17 -4.25
N TYR A 52 -1.32 11.89 -5.51
CA TYR A 52 -0.43 10.81 -5.92
C TYR A 52 0.89 11.30 -6.52
N THR A 53 1.91 10.44 -6.44
CA THR A 53 3.16 10.66 -7.15
C THR A 53 3.04 10.26 -8.62
N ARG A 54 3.92 10.79 -9.47
CA ARG A 54 4.02 10.40 -10.89
C ARG A 54 4.18 8.89 -11.06
N GLN A 55 5.03 8.26 -10.26
CA GLN A 55 5.24 6.80 -10.34
C GLN A 55 3.95 6.05 -10.03
N ARG A 56 3.19 6.49 -9.01
CA ARG A 56 1.94 5.86 -8.62
C ARG A 56 0.88 6.00 -9.71
N TYR A 57 0.83 7.12 -10.42
CA TYR A 57 -0.04 7.29 -11.59
C TYR A 57 0.17 6.19 -12.63
N TYR A 58 1.42 5.93 -13.04
CA TYR A 58 1.70 4.88 -14.04
C TYR A 58 1.37 3.48 -13.55
N GLN A 59 1.56 3.19 -12.25
CA GLN A 59 1.14 1.92 -11.67
C GLN A 59 -0.38 1.75 -11.75
N ILE A 60 -1.14 2.79 -11.40
CA ILE A 60 -2.60 2.82 -11.44
C ILE A 60 -3.10 2.65 -12.89
N LEU A 61 -2.52 3.37 -13.85
CA LEU A 61 -2.84 3.21 -15.26
C LEU A 61 -2.61 1.78 -15.74
N LYS A 62 -1.44 1.19 -15.42
CA LYS A 62 -1.12 -0.19 -15.78
C LYS A 62 -2.09 -1.20 -15.14
N GLN A 63 -2.50 -0.97 -13.89
CA GLN A 63 -3.48 -1.81 -13.19
C GLN A 63 -4.84 -1.75 -13.88
N PHE A 64 -5.30 -0.54 -14.21
CA PHE A 64 -6.57 -0.33 -14.90
C PHE A 64 -6.60 -1.00 -16.28
N LEU A 65 -5.55 -0.83 -17.09
CA LEU A 65 -5.47 -1.46 -18.41
C LEU A 65 -5.45 -2.99 -18.36
N LYS A 66 -4.95 -3.58 -17.26
CA LYS A 66 -4.85 -5.04 -17.11
C LYS A 66 -6.11 -5.68 -16.51
N GLY A 67 -6.77 -5.01 -15.58
CA GLY A 67 -7.86 -5.61 -14.79
C GLY A 67 -9.02 -4.66 -14.49
N GLY A 68 -9.16 -3.59 -15.27
CA GLY A 68 -10.26 -2.64 -15.18
C GLY A 68 -10.36 -1.93 -13.83
N ALA A 69 -11.58 -1.52 -13.49
CA ALA A 69 -11.87 -0.80 -12.25
C ALA A 69 -11.56 -1.63 -10.99
N GLU A 70 -11.78 -2.94 -11.04
CA GLU A 70 -11.56 -3.82 -9.88
C GLU A 70 -10.08 -3.88 -9.47
N ALA A 71 -9.17 -3.84 -10.45
CA ALA A 71 -7.72 -3.81 -10.20
C ALA A 71 -7.26 -2.52 -9.48
N LEU A 72 -8.09 -1.48 -9.42
CA LEU A 72 -7.81 -0.25 -8.69
C LEU A 72 -8.14 -0.32 -7.21
N LYS A 73 -8.85 -1.36 -6.76
CA LYS A 73 -9.19 -1.55 -5.35
C LYS A 73 -7.92 -1.78 -4.52
N SER A 74 -7.72 -0.99 -3.47
CA SER A 74 -6.64 -1.26 -2.52
C SER A 74 -6.98 -2.46 -1.65
N TYR A 75 -6.05 -3.41 -1.57
CA TYR A 75 -6.13 -4.53 -0.64
C TYR A 75 -5.40 -4.20 0.66
N LYS A 76 -5.77 -4.87 1.76
CA LYS A 76 -5.09 -4.73 3.05
C LYS A 76 -3.59 -4.91 2.85
N ARG A 77 -2.82 -3.89 3.21
CA ARG A 77 -1.37 -3.94 3.23
C ARG A 77 -0.99 -4.65 4.52
N GLY A 78 -0.51 -5.87 4.38
CA GLY A 78 -0.05 -6.70 5.49
C GLY A 78 1.02 -7.66 5.01
N PRO A 79 1.71 -8.33 5.93
CA PRO A 79 2.62 -9.41 5.59
C PRO A 79 1.92 -10.40 4.68
N LYS A 80 2.56 -10.73 3.56
CA LYS A 80 2.06 -11.77 2.65
C LYS A 80 2.31 -13.18 3.21
N THR A 81 3.09 -13.29 4.28
CA THR A 81 3.51 -14.52 4.92
C THR A 81 3.44 -14.37 6.42
N ASN A 82 3.41 -15.51 7.13
CA ASN A 82 3.46 -15.52 8.58
C ASN A 82 4.70 -14.76 9.09
N TYR A 83 4.53 -14.04 10.20
CA TYR A 83 5.64 -13.40 10.88
C TYR A 83 6.61 -14.45 11.41
N ARG A 84 7.90 -14.24 11.14
CA ARG A 84 8.98 -15.07 11.71
C ARG A 84 9.18 -14.78 13.21
N ARG A 85 8.84 -13.58 13.68
CA ARG A 85 8.89 -13.17 15.09
C ARG A 85 7.58 -13.55 15.79
N THR A 86 7.41 -14.84 16.06
CA THR A 86 6.30 -15.34 16.88
C THR A 86 6.56 -15.04 18.36
N GLU A 87 5.53 -15.16 19.21
CA GLU A 87 5.72 -15.02 20.65
C GLU A 87 6.68 -16.07 21.23
N GLU A 88 6.64 -17.29 20.69
CA GLU A 88 7.55 -18.37 21.09
C GLU A 88 9.01 -17.97 20.86
N VAL A 89 9.31 -17.44 19.66
CA VAL A 89 10.63 -16.92 19.33
C VAL A 89 11.05 -15.84 20.33
N VAL A 90 10.16 -14.90 20.64
CA VAL A 90 10.44 -13.84 21.61
C VAL A 90 10.75 -14.41 23.00
N ARG A 91 9.97 -15.41 23.45
CA ARG A 91 10.21 -16.10 24.72
C ARG A 91 11.57 -16.81 24.75
N GLN A 92 11.96 -17.48 23.67
CA GLN A 92 13.26 -18.15 23.59
C GLN A 92 14.42 -17.14 23.61
N VAL A 93 14.31 -16.00 22.92
CA VAL A 93 15.30 -14.92 23.00
C VAL A 93 15.45 -14.41 24.44
N ILE A 94 14.33 -14.14 25.12
CA ILE A 94 14.32 -13.69 26.52
C ILE A 94 14.96 -14.75 27.41
N ARG A 95 14.60 -16.03 27.23
CA ARG A 95 15.16 -17.15 27.98
C ARG A 95 16.67 -17.26 27.81
N TYR A 96 17.20 -17.18 26.60
CA TYR A 96 18.64 -17.26 26.37
C TYR A 96 19.39 -16.10 27.03
N ARG A 97 18.87 -14.87 26.96
CA ARG A 97 19.44 -13.70 27.64
C ARG A 97 19.32 -13.78 29.16
N PHE A 98 18.27 -14.42 29.68
CA PHE A 98 18.12 -14.63 31.11
C PHE A 98 19.11 -15.66 31.65
N LEU A 99 19.32 -16.76 30.91
CA LEU A 99 20.26 -17.82 31.30
C LEU A 99 21.72 -17.39 31.15
N ASP A 100 22.03 -16.61 30.12
CA ASP A 100 23.35 -16.03 29.89
C ASP A 100 23.19 -14.60 29.35
N PRO A 101 23.31 -13.59 30.24
CA PRO A 101 23.21 -12.18 29.86
C PRO A 101 24.19 -11.76 28.77
N ASN A 102 25.36 -12.40 28.70
CA ASN A 102 26.44 -12.09 27.76
C ASN A 102 26.29 -12.82 26.42
N MET A 103 25.28 -13.70 26.26
CA MET A 103 25.07 -14.43 25.02
C MET A 103 24.83 -13.47 23.85
N SER A 104 25.67 -13.57 22.81
CA SER A 104 25.59 -12.66 21.67
C SER A 104 24.35 -12.90 20.81
N THR A 105 23.96 -11.89 20.03
CA THR A 105 22.84 -11.99 19.08
C THR A 105 23.05 -13.06 18.03
N GLU A 106 24.29 -13.26 17.61
CA GLU A 106 24.70 -14.27 16.63
C GLU A 106 24.45 -15.66 17.19
N VAL A 107 24.90 -15.92 18.43
CA VAL A 107 24.71 -17.20 19.12
C VAL A 107 23.22 -17.48 19.34
N ILE A 108 22.44 -16.49 19.78
CA ILE A 108 20.99 -16.64 19.95
C ILE A 108 20.31 -16.99 18.62
N SER A 109 20.67 -16.30 17.53
CA SER A 109 20.10 -16.58 16.20
C SER A 109 20.46 -17.98 15.70
N GLN A 110 21.69 -18.44 15.97
CA GLN A 110 22.15 -19.77 15.62
C GLN A 110 21.37 -20.84 16.37
N LYS A 111 21.17 -20.67 17.69
CA LYS A 111 20.37 -21.59 18.51
C LYS A 111 18.91 -21.65 18.05
N LEU A 112 18.29 -20.50 17.79
CA LEU A 112 16.92 -20.45 17.26
C LEU A 112 16.79 -21.15 15.91
N THR A 113 17.76 -20.95 15.03
CA THR A 113 17.80 -21.63 13.72
C THR A 113 17.94 -23.15 13.87
N GLN A 114 18.80 -23.61 14.78
CA GLN A 114 18.95 -25.04 15.10
C GLN A 114 17.67 -25.65 15.69
N CYS A 115 16.86 -24.86 16.39
CA CYS A 115 15.53 -25.26 16.88
C CYS A 115 14.42 -25.13 15.84
N GLY A 116 14.73 -24.84 14.57
CA GLY A 116 13.74 -24.76 13.49
C GLY A 116 13.07 -23.40 13.35
N HIS A 117 13.56 -22.35 14.02
CA HIS A 117 13.08 -20.98 13.84
C HIS A 117 14.03 -20.19 12.93
N PRO A 118 13.73 -20.04 11.62
CA PRO A 118 14.64 -19.41 10.65
C PRO A 118 14.66 -17.89 10.84
N ILE A 119 15.57 -17.41 11.69
CA ILE A 119 15.69 -16.00 12.09
C ILE A 119 17.09 -15.49 11.76
N GLY A 120 17.12 -14.35 11.07
CA GLY A 120 18.34 -13.58 10.87
C GLY A 120 18.56 -12.56 11.98
N ILE A 121 19.80 -12.12 12.13
CA ILE A 121 20.20 -11.03 13.02
C ILE A 121 19.84 -9.62 12.48
N ARG A 122 19.38 -9.52 11.23
CA ARG A 122 19.04 -8.28 10.52
C ARG A 122 17.73 -8.43 9.76
#